data_AF-A0A945AJ65-F1
#
_entry.id   AF-A0A945AJ65-F1
#
_cell.length_a   1.000
_cell.length_b   1.000
_cell.length_c   1.000
_cell.angle_alpha   90.00
_cell.angle_beta   90.00
_cell.angle_gamma   90.00
#
_symmetry.space_group_name_H-M   'P 1'
#
loop_
_entity.id
_entity.type
_entity.pdbx_description
1 polymer ?
#
loop_
_entity_poly.entity_id
_entity_poly.type
_entity_poly.pdbx_seq_one_letter_code
_entity_poly.pdbx_strand_id
1 'polypeptide(L)'
;MGKLIKFILVFFSSVVLLIIAAAIIIPLVVDLNDYKTEIETAVEEQTGRALKIEGELHISVFPWLGFSTGKLSLSNAFGFAEHPFAAIDEADIKVKLMPLFSKKVEISTVVLKGLALNLEKNEQGVSNWNDLTAEKEAAEIPSEKELEQLKNSDKKIQLEAPAQEDDDTGIALAAIKIDGLAIENSQITWNDQQGGQHIVVRDFNLSTNA
;
A
#
# COMPACT_ATOMS: atom_id res chain seq x y z
N MET A 1 43.27 -6.40 -27.95
CA MET A 1 41.80 -6.39 -27.94
C MET A 1 41.18 -7.72 -27.47
N GLY A 2 41.67 -8.89 -27.89
CA GLY A 2 41.06 -10.19 -27.50
C GLY A 2 41.04 -10.51 -25.99
N LYS A 3 42.05 -10.09 -25.22
CA LYS A 3 42.07 -10.28 -23.75
C LYS A 3 40.98 -9.46 -23.04
N LEU A 4 40.78 -8.21 -23.46
CA LEU A 4 39.74 -7.33 -22.91
C LEU A 4 38.34 -7.88 -23.20
N ILE A 5 38.10 -8.34 -24.43
CA ILE A 5 36.84 -8.98 -24.83
C ILE A 5 36.58 -10.23 -23.99
N LYS A 6 37.61 -11.07 -23.75
CA LYS A 6 37.49 -12.24 -22.89
C LYS A 6 37.13 -11.87 -21.44
N PHE A 7 37.74 -10.84 -20.87
CA PHE A 7 37.39 -10.37 -19.52
C PHE A 7 35.96 -9.81 -19.45
N ILE A 8 35.54 -9.03 -20.44
CA ILE A 8 34.16 -8.50 -20.52
C ILE A 8 33.16 -9.64 -20.62
N LEU A 9 33.40 -10.63 -21.49
CA LEU A 9 32.52 -11.80 -21.64
C LEU A 9 32.41 -12.63 -20.35
N VAL A 10 33.54 -12.86 -19.67
CA VAL A 10 33.54 -13.59 -18.39
C VAL A 10 32.79 -12.80 -17.32
N PHE A 11 32.99 -11.48 -17.24
CA PHE A 11 32.27 -10.64 -16.29
C PHE A 11 30.76 -10.66 -16.52
N PHE A 12 30.30 -10.41 -17.76
CA PHE A 12 28.88 -10.46 -18.09
C PHE A 12 28.28 -11.86 -17.87
N SER A 13 28.98 -12.92 -18.26
CA SER A 13 28.53 -14.29 -18.03
C SER A 13 28.40 -14.61 -16.54
N SER A 14 29.29 -14.09 -15.70
CA SER A 14 29.23 -14.25 -14.24
C SER A 14 28.03 -13.51 -13.64
N VAL A 15 27.79 -12.27 -14.07
CA VAL A 15 26.64 -11.48 -13.62
C VAL A 15 25.32 -12.16 -14.02
N VAL A 16 25.21 -12.64 -15.25
CA VAL A 16 24.03 -13.38 -15.73
C VAL A 16 23.82 -14.64 -14.90
N LEU A 17 24.89 -15.40 -14.61
CA LEU A 17 24.81 -16.60 -13.78
C LEU A 17 24.32 -16.28 -12.37
N LEU A 18 24.81 -15.19 -11.75
CA LEU A 18 24.35 -14.73 -10.44
C LEU A 18 22.87 -14.34 -10.44
N ILE A 19 22.40 -13.65 -11.47
CA ILE A 19 20.99 -13.28 -11.60
C ILE A 19 20.11 -14.53 -11.72
N ILE A 20 20.51 -15.51 -12.53
CA ILE A 20 19.80 -16.79 -12.67
C ILE A 20 19.77 -17.53 -11.33
N ALA A 21 20.91 -17.59 -10.63
CA ALA A 21 20.97 -18.22 -9.31
C ALA A 21 20.03 -17.53 -8.31
N ALA A 22 20.03 -16.20 -8.25
CA ALA A 22 19.13 -15.45 -7.37
C ALA A 22 17.64 -15.69 -7.71
N ALA A 23 17.28 -15.70 -9.00
CA ALA A 23 15.91 -15.95 -9.45
C ALA A 23 15.41 -17.35 -9.07
N ILE A 24 16.31 -18.34 -8.92
CA ILE A 24 15.98 -19.69 -8.45
C ILE A 24 15.96 -19.76 -6.92
N ILE A 25 16.95 -19.15 -6.26
CA ILE A 25 17.12 -19.27 -4.79
C ILE A 25 16.05 -18.49 -4.03
N ILE A 26 15.74 -17.26 -4.44
CA ILE A 26 14.77 -16.40 -3.74
C ILE A 26 13.42 -17.12 -3.50
N PRO A 27 12.73 -17.66 -4.52
CA PRO A 27 11.46 -18.36 -4.31
C PRO A 27 11.57 -19.66 -3.51
N LEU A 28 12.77 -20.23 -3.36
CA LEU A 28 13.00 -21.44 -2.56
C LEU A 28 13.27 -21.15 -1.09
N VAL A 29 13.73 -19.95 -0.76
CA VAL A 29 14.13 -19.55 0.60
C VAL A 29 13.08 -18.64 1.25
N VAL A 30 12.33 -17.88 0.45
CA VAL A 30 11.34 -16.92 0.93
C VAL A 30 9.94 -17.42 0.57
N ASP A 31 9.16 -17.82 1.58
CA ASP A 31 7.73 -18.05 1.43
C ASP A 31 6.96 -16.79 1.82
N LEU A 32 6.22 -16.21 0.87
CA LEU A 32 5.39 -15.04 1.15
C LEU A 32 4.22 -15.35 2.07
N ASN A 33 3.76 -16.61 2.10
CA ASN A 33 2.59 -17.01 2.88
C ASN A 33 2.86 -16.91 4.38
N ASP A 34 4.11 -17.02 4.82
CA ASP A 34 4.53 -16.82 6.21
C ASP A 34 4.29 -15.37 6.70
N TYR A 35 4.22 -14.41 5.77
CA TYR A 35 4.04 -12.99 6.08
C TYR A 35 2.59 -12.51 6.01
N LYS A 36 1.62 -13.37 5.67
CA LYS A 36 0.20 -12.99 5.55
C LYS A 36 -0.30 -12.30 6.81
N THR A 37 -0.11 -12.93 7.97
CA THR A 37 -0.56 -12.38 9.26
C THR A 37 0.10 -11.05 9.58
N GLU A 38 1.38 -10.88 9.26
CA GLU A 38 2.10 -9.62 9.50
C GLU A 38 1.54 -8.50 8.61
N ILE A 39 1.24 -8.79 7.35
CA ILE A 39 0.61 -7.83 6.42
C ILE A 39 -0.80 -7.47 6.89
N GLU A 40 -1.63 -8.46 7.25
CA GLU A 40 -2.97 -8.23 7.78
C GLU A 40 -2.95 -7.35 9.03
N THR A 41 -2.05 -7.66 9.97
CA THR A 41 -1.84 -6.89 11.20
C THR A 41 -1.40 -5.46 10.88
N ALA A 42 -0.41 -5.30 10.01
CA ALA A 42 0.09 -3.98 9.63
C ALA A 42 -1.00 -3.13 8.98
N VAL A 43 -1.87 -3.71 8.15
CA VAL A 43 -3.01 -2.98 7.57
C VAL A 43 -4.01 -2.59 8.66
N GLU A 44 -4.34 -3.50 9.58
CA GLU A 44 -5.23 -3.19 10.69
C GLU A 44 -4.70 -2.08 11.59
N GLU A 45 -3.42 -2.08 11.93
CA GLU A 45 -2.79 -1.03 12.74
C GLU A 45 -2.79 0.33 12.05
N GLN A 46 -2.64 0.37 10.73
CA GLN A 46 -2.51 1.61 9.97
C GLN A 46 -3.86 2.19 9.54
N THR A 47 -4.85 1.34 9.24
CA THR A 47 -6.15 1.79 8.72
C THR A 47 -7.30 1.55 9.69
N GLY A 48 -7.10 0.79 10.77
CA GLY A 48 -8.18 0.36 11.66
C GLY A 48 -9.15 -0.63 11.01
N ARG A 49 -8.73 -1.33 9.95
CA ARG A 49 -9.57 -2.26 9.18
C ARG A 49 -8.91 -3.61 9.02
N ALA A 50 -9.71 -4.66 9.13
CA ALA A 50 -9.23 -6.01 8.93
C ALA A 50 -9.03 -6.27 7.43
N LEU A 51 -7.78 -6.46 7.03
CA LEU A 51 -7.45 -7.12 5.77
C LEU A 51 -7.49 -8.64 5.98
N LYS A 52 -8.01 -9.36 5.00
CA LYS A 52 -7.94 -10.82 4.95
C LYS A 52 -7.40 -11.28 3.61
N ILE A 53 -6.37 -12.11 3.65
CA ILE A 53 -5.69 -12.71 2.51
C ILE A 53 -6.11 -14.18 2.43
N GLU A 54 -7.15 -14.46 1.66
CA GLU A 54 -7.73 -15.82 1.56
C GLU A 54 -6.97 -16.73 0.60
N GLY A 55 -6.33 -16.14 -0.41
CA GLY A 55 -5.55 -16.87 -1.40
C GLY A 55 -4.08 -17.04 -1.06
N GLU A 56 -3.37 -17.85 -1.84
CA GLU A 56 -1.91 -17.99 -1.75
C GLU A 56 -1.20 -16.77 -2.32
N LEU A 57 -0.08 -16.40 -1.70
CA LEU A 57 0.82 -15.38 -2.19
C LEU A 57 1.91 -16.03 -3.04
N HIS A 58 2.06 -15.55 -4.27
CA HIS A 58 3.05 -16.05 -5.21
C HIS A 58 4.09 -14.97 -5.51
N ILE A 59 5.35 -15.36 -5.43
CA ILE A 59 6.47 -14.51 -5.83
C ILE A 59 6.88 -14.85 -7.26
N SER A 60 7.13 -13.82 -8.07
CA SER A 60 7.65 -13.95 -9.44
C SER A 60 8.90 -13.11 -9.59
N VAL A 61 9.96 -13.68 -10.16
CA VAL A 61 11.25 -13.02 -10.30
C VAL A 61 11.70 -13.08 -11.77
N PHE A 62 12.07 -11.92 -12.31
CA PHE A 62 12.85 -11.64 -13.53
C PHE A 62 12.10 -11.03 -14.74
N PRO A 63 12.60 -9.91 -15.31
CA PRO A 63 13.58 -8.94 -14.79
C PRO A 63 13.01 -7.98 -13.73
N TRP A 64 11.80 -8.22 -13.21
CA TRP A 64 11.17 -7.48 -12.11
C TRP A 64 10.94 -8.38 -10.89
N LEU A 65 10.57 -7.78 -9.75
CA LEU A 65 10.01 -8.53 -8.62
C LEU A 65 8.49 -8.36 -8.65
N GLY A 66 7.76 -9.46 -8.75
CA GLY A 66 6.31 -9.49 -8.78
C GLY A 66 5.76 -10.25 -7.59
N PHE A 67 4.62 -9.79 -7.09
CA PHE A 67 3.82 -10.43 -6.06
C PHE A 67 2.42 -10.59 -6.63
N SER A 68 1.89 -11.81 -6.62
CA SER A 68 0.50 -12.07 -6.96
C SER A 68 -0.20 -12.58 -5.73
N THR A 69 -1.37 -12.03 -5.44
CA THR A 69 -2.24 -12.50 -4.37
C THR A 69 -3.41 -13.24 -4.99
N GLY A 70 -3.91 -14.28 -4.34
CA GLY A 70 -5.30 -14.68 -4.58
C GLY A 70 -6.29 -13.70 -3.92
N LYS A 71 -7.45 -14.23 -3.55
CA LYS A 71 -8.57 -13.42 -3.07
C LYS A 71 -8.23 -12.62 -1.81
N LEU A 72 -8.57 -11.35 -1.83
CA LEU A 72 -8.40 -10.38 -0.74
C LEU A 72 -9.74 -9.75 -0.35
N SER A 73 -9.90 -9.41 0.93
CA SER A 73 -11.00 -8.55 1.37
C SER A 73 -10.57 -7.58 2.45
N LEU A 74 -10.97 -6.33 2.33
CA LEU A 74 -10.80 -5.29 3.35
C LEU A 74 -12.15 -4.98 3.99
N SER A 75 -12.21 -5.01 5.32
CA SER A 75 -13.44 -4.70 6.06
C SER A 75 -13.90 -3.25 5.83
N ASN A 76 -15.19 -3.02 6.07
CA ASN A 76 -15.73 -1.66 6.05
C ASN A 76 -15.22 -0.82 7.23
N ALA A 77 -15.44 0.49 7.16
CA ALA A 77 -15.16 1.38 8.28
C ALA A 77 -16.10 1.07 9.44
N PHE A 78 -15.64 1.34 10.66
CA PHE A 78 -16.50 1.28 11.82
C PHE A 78 -17.72 2.18 11.64
N GLY A 79 -18.92 1.65 11.92
CA GLY A 79 -20.19 2.37 11.77
C GLY A 79 -20.83 2.28 10.38
N PHE A 80 -20.24 1.54 9.44
CA PHE A 80 -20.85 1.23 8.14
C PHE A 80 -21.33 -0.22 8.08
N ALA A 81 -21.97 -0.61 6.96
CA ALA A 81 -22.53 -1.94 6.78
C ALA A 81 -21.46 -3.04 6.87
N GLU A 82 -21.84 -4.22 7.36
CA GLU A 82 -20.93 -5.35 7.60
C GLU A 82 -20.35 -5.99 6.33
N HIS A 83 -20.74 -5.55 5.14
CA HIS A 83 -20.12 -6.03 3.90
C HIS A 83 -18.73 -5.42 3.71
N PRO A 84 -17.78 -6.10 3.03
CA PRO A 84 -16.45 -5.57 2.79
C PRO A 84 -16.47 -4.20 2.09
N PHE A 85 -15.53 -3.32 2.44
CA PHE A 85 -15.29 -2.09 1.67
C PHE A 85 -14.77 -2.42 0.28
N ALA A 86 -13.80 -3.32 0.21
CA ALA A 86 -13.25 -3.82 -1.03
C ALA A 86 -13.04 -5.33 -0.95
N ALA A 87 -13.35 -6.04 -2.03
CA ALA A 87 -12.95 -7.42 -2.26
C ALA A 87 -12.30 -7.52 -3.63
N ILE A 88 -11.25 -8.31 -3.77
CA ILE A 88 -10.47 -8.46 -5.00
C ILE A 88 -10.24 -9.95 -5.20
N ASP A 89 -10.41 -10.47 -6.41
CA ASP A 89 -10.16 -11.89 -6.70
C ASP A 89 -8.66 -12.18 -6.82
N GLU A 90 -7.91 -11.25 -7.43
CA GLU A 90 -6.47 -11.35 -7.61
C GLU A 90 -5.83 -9.94 -7.69
N ALA A 91 -4.69 -9.76 -7.04
CA ALA A 91 -3.89 -8.54 -7.15
C ALA A 91 -2.45 -8.87 -7.58
N ASP A 92 -2.00 -8.29 -8.70
CA ASP A 92 -0.62 -8.40 -9.16
C ASP A 92 0.12 -7.08 -8.92
N ILE A 93 1.19 -7.13 -8.13
CA ILE A 93 1.99 -5.97 -7.74
C ILE A 93 3.40 -6.18 -8.27
N LYS A 94 3.88 -5.25 -9.09
CA LYS A 94 5.25 -5.25 -9.63
C LYS A 94 6.07 -4.19 -8.94
N VAL A 95 7.21 -4.57 -8.38
CA VAL A 95 8.15 -3.71 -7.68
C VAL A 95 9.45 -3.59 -8.45
N LYS A 96 10.01 -2.37 -8.49
CA LYS A 96 11.29 -2.10 -9.16
C LYS A 96 12.44 -2.69 -8.37
N LEU A 97 13.38 -3.37 -9.06
CA LEU A 97 14.55 -3.96 -8.41
C LEU A 97 15.59 -2.92 -7.97
N MET A 98 15.86 -1.91 -8.80
CA MET A 98 16.94 -0.94 -8.55
C MET A 98 16.78 -0.20 -7.20
N PRO A 99 15.58 0.31 -6.84
CA PRO A 99 15.37 0.98 -5.55
C PRO A 99 15.51 0.04 -4.34
N LEU A 100 15.24 -1.26 -4.49
CA LEU A 100 15.35 -2.24 -3.40
C LEU A 100 16.78 -2.38 -2.88
N PHE A 101 17.80 -2.22 -3.74
CA PHE A 101 19.21 -2.16 -3.30
C PHE A 101 19.49 -0.98 -2.37
N SER A 102 18.66 0.05 -2.41
CA SER A 102 18.69 1.21 -1.51
C SER A 102 17.65 1.11 -0.39
N LYS A 103 17.05 -0.07 -0.16
CA LYS A 103 15.94 -0.32 0.76
C LYS A 103 14.70 0.53 0.50
N LYS A 104 14.49 0.98 -0.74
CA LYS A 104 13.32 1.73 -1.16
C LYS A 104 12.36 0.83 -1.92
N VAL A 105 11.10 0.83 -1.51
CA VAL A 105 10.03 0.10 -2.21
C VAL A 105 9.36 1.06 -3.18
N GLU A 106 9.50 0.80 -4.48
CA GLU A 106 8.80 1.53 -5.54
C GLU A 106 7.94 0.56 -6.35
N ILE A 107 6.63 0.82 -6.39
CA ILE A 107 5.67 0.00 -7.14
C ILE A 107 5.60 0.51 -8.57
N SER A 108 5.98 -0.34 -9.51
CA SER A 108 5.88 -0.06 -10.94
C SER A 108 4.42 -0.15 -11.42
N THR A 109 3.71 -1.21 -11.03
CA THR A 109 2.34 -1.43 -11.51
C THR A 109 1.55 -2.23 -10.49
N VAL A 110 0.30 -1.85 -10.26
CA VAL A 110 -0.70 -2.65 -9.56
C VAL A 110 -1.79 -3.04 -10.56
N VAL A 111 -2.12 -4.32 -10.62
CA VAL A 111 -3.24 -4.85 -11.40
C VAL A 111 -4.24 -5.47 -10.43
N LEU A 112 -5.48 -5.00 -10.43
CA LEU A 112 -6.56 -5.53 -9.60
C LEU A 112 -7.59 -6.21 -10.50
N LYS A 113 -7.81 -7.51 -10.31
CA LYS A 113 -8.80 -8.28 -11.09
C LYS A 113 -9.99 -8.63 -10.21
N GLY A 114 -11.20 -8.44 -10.73
CA GLY A 114 -12.42 -8.77 -10.00
C GLY A 114 -12.67 -7.86 -8.79
N LEU A 115 -12.23 -6.59 -8.85
CA LEU A 115 -12.45 -5.65 -7.76
C LEU A 115 -13.96 -5.40 -7.56
N ALA A 116 -14.48 -5.74 -6.39
CA ALA A 116 -15.78 -5.30 -5.88
C ALA A 116 -15.57 -4.21 -4.83
N LEU A 117 -15.86 -2.96 -5.18
CA LEU A 117 -15.68 -1.79 -4.32
C LEU A 117 -17.04 -1.26 -3.87
N ASN A 118 -17.23 -1.11 -2.56
CA ASN A 118 -18.45 -0.60 -1.94
C ASN A 118 -18.18 0.76 -1.28
N LEU A 119 -18.58 1.81 -1.98
CA LEU A 119 -18.48 3.19 -1.54
C LEU A 119 -19.81 3.63 -0.93
N GLU A 120 -19.77 4.12 0.29
CA GLU A 120 -20.95 4.56 1.04
C GLU A 120 -20.76 5.96 1.59
N LYS A 121 -21.82 6.76 1.54
CA LYS A 121 -21.96 8.02 2.28
C LYS A 121 -23.24 7.98 3.11
N ASN A 122 -23.11 8.18 4.41
CA ASN A 122 -24.24 8.15 5.34
C ASN A 122 -25.06 9.45 5.30
N GLU A 123 -26.18 9.49 6.02
CA GLU A 123 -27.06 10.68 6.11
C GLU A 123 -26.32 11.94 6.61
N GLN A 124 -25.29 11.76 7.44
CA GLN A 124 -24.44 12.83 7.96
C GLN A 124 -23.39 13.32 6.95
N GLY A 125 -23.34 12.73 5.75
CA GLY A 125 -22.39 13.07 4.69
C GLY A 125 -20.98 12.47 4.88
N VAL A 126 -20.79 11.62 5.88
CA VAL A 126 -19.52 10.94 6.15
C VAL A 126 -19.38 9.75 5.20
N SER A 127 -18.22 9.63 4.56
CA SER A 127 -17.94 8.56 3.61
C SER A 127 -17.12 7.44 4.23
N ASN A 128 -17.36 6.19 3.81
CA ASN A 128 -16.69 5.00 4.34
C ASN A 128 -15.24 4.81 3.84
N TRP A 129 -14.58 5.86 3.34
CA TRP A 129 -13.17 5.86 2.97
C TRP A 129 -12.41 7.07 3.53
N ASN A 130 -13.05 7.92 4.34
CA ASN A 130 -12.42 9.12 4.89
C ASN A 130 -11.20 8.78 5.78
N ASP A 131 -11.26 7.65 6.49
CA ASP A 131 -10.16 7.09 7.30
C ASP A 131 -8.98 6.55 6.45
N LEU A 132 -9.20 6.29 5.16
CA LEU A 132 -8.16 5.82 4.23
C LEU A 132 -7.45 6.99 3.52
N THR A 133 -7.99 8.20 3.60
CA THR A 133 -7.33 9.39 3.05
C THR A 133 -6.34 9.96 4.06
N ALA A 134 -5.13 10.29 3.60
CA ALA A 134 -4.01 10.74 4.44
C ALA A 134 -4.20 12.09 5.15
N GLU A 135 -5.42 12.63 5.17
CA GLU A 135 -5.83 13.70 6.08
C GLU A 135 -6.16 13.10 7.46
N LYS A 136 -5.13 12.54 8.09
CA LYS A 136 -5.07 12.57 9.55
C LYS A 136 -4.73 14.01 9.94
N GLU A 137 -5.67 14.91 9.66
CA GLU A 137 -5.67 16.23 10.25
C GLU A 137 -5.63 15.97 11.75
N ALA A 138 -4.57 16.48 12.38
CA ALA A 138 -4.38 16.37 13.80
C ALA A 138 -5.69 16.79 14.47
N ALA A 139 -6.37 15.85 15.10
CA ALA A 139 -7.34 16.16 16.13
C ALA A 139 -6.58 16.73 17.33
N GLU A 140 -5.92 17.87 17.14
CA GLU A 140 -5.72 18.83 18.19
C GLU A 140 -7.10 19.39 18.48
N ILE A 141 -7.76 18.79 19.47
CA ILE A 141 -8.62 19.57 20.35
C ILE A 141 -7.71 19.97 21.51
N PRO A 142 -7.07 21.16 21.50
CA PRO A 142 -6.58 21.72 22.74
C PRO A 142 -7.80 21.93 23.62
N SER A 143 -7.85 21.19 24.72
CA SER A 143 -8.89 21.34 25.73
C SER A 143 -8.99 22.82 26.13
N GLU A 144 -10.21 23.29 26.40
CA GLU A 144 -10.49 24.68 26.82
C GLU A 144 -9.69 25.12 28.08
N LYS A 145 -9.01 24.17 28.75
CA LYS A 145 -8.09 24.41 29.87
C LYS A 145 -6.72 24.97 29.46
N GLU A 146 -6.30 24.86 28.21
CA GLU A 146 -4.98 25.32 27.75
C GLU A 146 -5.01 26.78 27.23
N LEU A 147 -6.18 27.26 26.80
CA LEU A 147 -6.41 28.66 26.41
C LEU A 147 -6.48 29.63 27.60
N GLU A 148 -6.75 29.14 28.82
CA GLU A 148 -6.69 29.96 30.03
C GLU A 148 -5.27 30.18 30.57
N GLN A 149 -4.33 29.28 30.26
CA GLN A 149 -2.95 29.36 30.78
C GLN A 149 -2.06 30.32 29.97
N LEU A 150 -2.45 30.69 28.76
CA LEU A 150 -1.69 31.58 27.88
C LEU A 150 -1.98 33.09 28.08
N LYS A 151 -2.85 33.46 29.01
CA LYS A 151 -3.13 34.88 29.32
C LYS A 151 -2.24 35.50 30.40
N ASN A 152 -1.41 34.70 31.09
CA ASN A 152 -0.72 35.14 32.33
C ASN A 152 0.78 34.82 32.39
N SER A 153 1.52 34.81 31.29
CA SER A 153 2.99 34.74 31.38
C SER A 153 3.71 35.44 30.22
N ASP A 154 4.18 36.66 30.49
CA ASP A 154 5.17 37.41 29.71
C ASP A 154 6.55 36.72 29.76
N LYS A 155 6.71 35.62 29.02
CA LYS A 155 8.03 35.01 28.86
C LYS A 155 8.27 34.60 27.41
N LYS A 156 9.22 35.29 26.77
CA LYS A 156 9.84 34.88 25.51
C LYS A 156 10.26 33.42 25.61
N ILE A 157 9.63 32.54 24.84
CA ILE A 157 10.11 31.18 24.62
C ILE A 157 10.78 31.14 23.26
N GLN A 158 12.08 30.86 23.32
CA GLN A 158 12.97 30.61 22.20
C GLN A 158 12.68 29.18 21.72
N LEU A 159 12.32 29.04 20.44
CA LEU A 159 12.03 27.76 19.81
C LEU A 159 13.34 27.00 19.57
N GLU A 160 13.60 25.97 20.38
CA GLU A 160 14.54 24.90 20.04
C GLU A 160 13.73 23.74 19.47
N ALA A 161 13.98 23.41 18.20
CA ALA A 161 13.37 22.27 17.53
C ALA A 161 13.88 20.96 18.15
N PRO A 162 13.03 19.96 18.42
CA PRO A 162 13.52 18.64 18.79
C PRO A 162 14.18 18.03 17.55
N ALA A 163 15.44 17.63 17.71
CA ALA A 163 16.12 16.76 16.77
C ALA A 163 15.31 15.46 16.62
N GLN A 164 14.94 15.12 15.39
CA GLN A 164 14.37 13.83 15.06
C GLN A 164 15.47 12.78 15.21
N GLU A 165 15.30 11.86 16.15
CA GLU A 165 16.02 10.60 16.18
C GLU A 165 15.50 9.74 15.03
N ASP A 166 16.26 9.70 13.92
CA ASP A 166 16.11 8.72 12.85
C ASP A 166 16.57 7.35 13.39
N ASP A 167 15.70 6.66 14.11
CA ASP A 167 15.82 5.22 14.31
C ASP A 167 14.46 4.56 14.05
N ASP A 168 14.02 4.63 12.80
CA ASP A 168 12.93 3.81 12.29
C ASP A 168 13.52 2.64 11.49
N THR A 169 13.69 1.51 12.16
CA THR A 169 13.93 0.21 11.51
C THR A 169 12.62 -0.46 11.07
N GLY A 170 11.49 0.22 11.19
CA GLY A 170 10.28 -0.11 10.45
C GLY A 170 10.41 0.36 9.00
N ILE A 171 9.96 -0.45 8.06
CA ILE A 171 9.70 0.06 6.70
C ILE A 171 8.57 1.07 6.87
N ALA A 172 8.90 2.33 7.08
CA ALA A 172 7.92 3.40 6.98
C ALA A 172 7.23 3.21 5.63
N LEU A 173 5.89 3.07 5.63
CA LEU A 173 5.04 3.10 4.43
C LEU A 173 5.09 4.48 3.72
N ALA A 174 6.15 5.26 3.99
CA ALA A 174 6.48 6.55 3.46
C ALA A 174 6.31 6.54 1.95
N ALA A 175 5.27 7.26 1.51
CA ALA A 175 4.93 7.55 0.13
C ALA A 175 5.10 6.33 -0.81
N ILE A 176 4.22 5.34 -0.68
CA ILE A 176 4.10 4.28 -1.69
C ILE A 176 3.88 4.95 -3.05
N LYS A 177 4.94 4.98 -3.86
CA LYS A 177 4.90 5.50 -5.22
C LYS A 177 4.43 4.38 -6.14
N ILE A 178 3.29 4.61 -6.78
CA ILE A 178 2.70 3.71 -7.78
C ILE A 178 2.77 4.42 -9.12
N ASP A 179 3.53 3.87 -10.08
CA ASP A 179 3.64 4.46 -11.41
C ASP A 179 2.44 4.11 -12.31
N GLY A 180 1.88 2.89 -12.18
CA GLY A 180 0.76 2.42 -13.01
C GLY A 180 -0.30 1.63 -12.23
N LEU A 181 -1.55 1.78 -12.64
CA LEU A 181 -2.71 1.09 -12.09
C LEU A 181 -3.55 0.50 -13.23
N ALA A 182 -3.89 -0.78 -13.12
CA ALA A 182 -4.90 -1.43 -13.95
C ALA A 182 -5.97 -2.06 -13.07
N ILE A 183 -7.23 -1.91 -13.46
CA ILE A 183 -8.39 -2.53 -12.83
C ILE A 183 -9.14 -3.26 -13.92
N GLU A 184 -9.40 -4.55 -13.71
CA GLU A 184 -10.04 -5.43 -14.68
C GLU A 184 -11.27 -6.09 -14.09
N ASN A 185 -12.35 -6.16 -14.87
CA ASN A 185 -13.60 -6.85 -14.52
C ASN A 185 -14.16 -6.45 -13.15
N SER A 186 -14.24 -5.14 -12.89
CA SER A 186 -14.63 -4.63 -11.57
C SER A 186 -16.09 -4.20 -11.48
N GLN A 187 -16.60 -4.22 -10.25
CA GLN A 187 -17.89 -3.69 -9.87
C GLN A 187 -17.71 -2.60 -8.80
N ILE A 188 -18.27 -1.43 -9.03
CA ILE A 188 -18.29 -0.33 -8.07
C ILE A 188 -19.74 -0.07 -7.67
N THR A 189 -20.02 -0.20 -6.39
CA THR A 189 -21.30 0.16 -5.78
C THR A 189 -21.13 1.50 -5.07
N TRP A 190 -21.97 2.47 -5.40
CA TRP A 190 -22.07 3.76 -4.73
C TRP A 190 -23.43 3.88 -4.05
N ASN A 191 -23.42 4.08 -2.73
CA ASN A 191 -24.60 4.27 -1.92
C ASN A 191 -24.53 5.62 -1.18
N ASP A 192 -25.30 6.60 -1.63
CA ASP A 192 -25.41 7.92 -1.01
C ASP A 192 -26.74 8.04 -0.28
N GLN A 193 -26.72 7.86 1.03
CA GLN A 193 -27.92 7.98 1.87
C GLN A 193 -28.36 9.44 2.03
N GLN A 194 -27.41 10.39 1.98
CA GLN A 194 -27.70 11.82 2.06
C GLN A 194 -28.43 12.32 0.80
N GLY A 195 -27.99 11.86 -0.36
CA GLY A 195 -28.58 12.20 -1.67
C GLY A 195 -29.68 11.25 -2.13
N GLY A 196 -29.91 10.13 -1.44
CA GLY A 196 -30.83 9.07 -1.84
C GLY A 196 -30.45 8.36 -3.15
N GLN A 197 -29.15 8.25 -3.44
CA GLN A 197 -28.66 7.66 -4.69
C GLN A 197 -28.09 6.26 -4.46
N HIS A 198 -28.38 5.34 -5.38
CA HIS A 198 -27.75 4.03 -5.43
C HIS A 198 -27.33 3.72 -6.86
N ILE A 199 -26.02 3.65 -7.09
CA ILE A 199 -25.43 3.48 -8.42
C ILE A 199 -24.55 2.23 -8.40
N VAL A 200 -24.72 1.37 -9.39
CA VAL A 200 -23.86 0.19 -9.58
C VAL A 200 -23.24 0.28 -10.97
N VAL A 201 -21.92 0.33 -11.01
CA VAL A 201 -21.12 0.23 -12.24
C VAL A 201 -20.55 -1.18 -12.30
N ARG A 202 -20.83 -1.90 -13.37
CA ARG A 202 -20.32 -3.27 -13.61
C ARG A 202 -19.36 -3.24 -14.80
N ASP A 203 -18.51 -4.26 -14.86
CA ASP A 203 -17.54 -4.45 -15.94
C ASP A 203 -16.65 -3.20 -16.14
N PHE A 204 -16.36 -2.50 -15.04
CA PHE A 204 -15.48 -1.33 -15.07
C PHE A 204 -14.04 -1.79 -15.28
N ASN A 205 -13.39 -1.14 -16.23
CA ASN A 205 -11.99 -1.38 -16.55
C ASN A 205 -11.28 -0.03 -16.60
N LEU A 206 -10.11 0.04 -15.95
CA LEU A 206 -9.27 1.23 -15.93
C LEU A 206 -7.84 0.81 -16.20
N SER A 207 -7.12 1.58 -17.00
CA SER A 207 -5.68 1.43 -17.15
C SER A 207 -5.05 2.81 -17.20
N THR A 208 -4.09 3.05 -16.33
CA THR A 208 -3.23 4.23 -16.37
C THR A 208 -1.90 3.86 -16.99
N ASN A 209 -1.37 4.71 -17.87
CA ASN A 209 -0.04 4.51 -18.41
C ASN A 209 1.02 4.68 -17.30
N ALA A 210 2.06 3.86 -17.33
CA ALA A 210 3.29 4.00 -16.55
C ALA A 210 4.40 4.65 -17.39
#